data_AF-X1N0D4-F1
#
_entry.id   AF-X1N0D4-F1
#
_cell.length_a   1.000
_cell.length_b   1.000
_cell.length_c   1.000
_cell.angle_alpha   90.00
_cell.angle_beta   90.00
_cell.angle_gamma   90.00
#
_symmetry.space_group_name_H-M   'P 1'
#
loop_
_entity.id
_entity.type
_entity.pdbx_description
1 polymer ?
#
loop_
_entity_poly.entity_id
_entity_poly.type
_entity_poly.pdbx_seq_one_letter_code
_entity_poly.pdbx_strand_id
1 'polypeptide(L)'
;DQMAIAHALLSPELKVTGIIAAHYGTKKHANSMERSYQEILHLLALLGMENSVPVLKGSPVALTDPKVPQKSEGAEFIIEQALAKDETDPVYVAYLGPVTDMASAYLMESNISRNLVTLWIGGLAANSILIPPAFIF
;
A
#
# COMPACT_ATOMS: atom_id res chain seq x y z
N ASP A 1 1.12 3.63 10.83
CA ASP A 1 1.55 2.33 10.29
C ASP A 1 2.95 1.90 10.70
N GLN A 2 3.68 2.68 11.50
CA GLN A 2 5.08 2.38 11.88
C GLN A 2 5.24 0.99 12.54
N MET A 3 4.33 0.60 13.43
CA MET A 3 4.39 -0.71 14.09
C MET A 3 4.22 -1.88 13.12
N ALA A 4 3.36 -1.73 12.10
CA ALA A 4 3.17 -2.76 11.08
C ALA A 4 4.41 -2.90 10.19
N ILE A 5 5.03 -1.78 9.82
CA ILE A 5 6.28 -1.78 9.07
C ILE A 5 7.40 -2.45 9.88
N ALA A 6 7.58 -2.05 11.15
CA ALA A 6 8.58 -2.66 12.01
C ALA A 6 8.35 -4.17 12.20
N HIS A 7 7.10 -4.58 12.45
CA HIS A 7 6.76 -6.00 12.56
C HIS A 7 7.05 -6.76 11.26
N ALA A 8 6.65 -6.22 10.11
CA ALA A 8 6.87 -6.86 8.82
C ALA A 8 8.35 -7.02 8.48
N LEU A 9 9.17 -6.01 8.75
CA LEU A 9 10.60 -6.02 8.47
C LEU A 9 11.41 -6.90 9.43
N LEU A 10 10.99 -7.01 10.68
CA LEU A 10 11.70 -7.78 11.71
C LEU A 10 11.18 -9.23 11.84
N SER A 11 10.06 -9.57 11.19
CA SER A 11 9.52 -10.92 11.20
C SER A 11 10.32 -11.84 10.25
N PRO A 12 10.82 -13.00 10.72
CA PRO A 12 11.52 -13.95 9.87
C PRO A 12 10.56 -14.69 8.90
N GLU A 13 9.25 -14.58 9.10
CA GLU A 13 8.23 -15.24 8.27
C GLU A 13 7.86 -14.43 7.03
N LEU A 14 8.27 -13.15 6.98
CA LEU A 14 7.87 -12.22 5.93
C LEU A 14 9.08 -11.76 5.11
N LYS A 15 8.98 -11.92 3.79
CA LYS A 15 9.93 -11.34 2.84
C LYS A 15 9.36 -10.04 2.28
N VAL A 16 9.73 -8.91 2.89
CA VAL A 16 9.36 -7.59 2.40
C VAL A 16 10.24 -7.21 1.21
N THR A 17 9.64 -6.97 0.04
CA THR A 17 10.36 -6.59 -1.19
C THR A 17 10.33 -5.09 -1.48
N GLY A 18 9.49 -4.33 -0.79
CA GLY A 18 9.39 -2.88 -0.92
C GLY A 18 8.29 -2.30 -0.04
N ILE A 19 8.32 -0.98 0.13
CA ILE A 19 7.31 -0.23 0.89
C ILE A 19 6.83 0.94 0.02
N ILE A 20 5.52 1.08 -0.13
CA ILE A 20 4.91 2.19 -0.89
C ILE A 20 4.29 3.17 0.10
N ALA A 21 4.74 4.43 0.04
CA ALA A 21 4.18 5.52 0.83
C ALA A 21 2.83 5.98 0.25
N ALA A 22 1.75 5.84 1.02
CA ALA A 22 0.42 6.28 0.62
C ALA A 22 0.09 7.69 1.16
N HIS A 23 -0.75 8.43 0.43
CA HIS A 23 -1.46 9.58 0.99
C HIS A 23 -2.41 9.14 2.11
N TYR A 24 -2.74 10.04 3.04
CA TYR A 24 -3.88 9.88 3.97
C TYR A 24 -4.94 10.97 3.75
N GLY A 25 -5.02 11.43 2.49
CA GLY A 25 -5.89 12.51 2.04
C GLY A 25 -5.22 13.87 2.20
N THR A 26 -5.80 14.89 1.57
CA THR A 26 -5.18 16.23 1.45
C THR A 26 -5.81 17.27 2.36
N LYS A 27 -6.86 16.92 3.13
CA LYS A 27 -7.57 17.84 4.02
C LYS A 27 -6.69 18.42 5.11
N LYS A 28 -5.89 17.57 5.77
CA LYS A 28 -5.00 17.97 6.87
C LYS A 28 -3.64 18.46 6.36
N HIS A 29 -3.08 17.75 5.38
CA HIS A 29 -1.78 18.04 4.80
C HIS A 29 -1.86 17.82 3.28
N ALA A 30 -1.61 18.86 2.49
CA ALA A 30 -1.65 18.78 1.03
C ALA A 30 -0.57 17.81 0.47
N ASN A 31 0.53 17.65 1.19
CA ASN A 31 1.65 16.76 0.86
C ASN A 31 1.65 15.49 1.72
N SER A 32 0.49 14.93 2.07
CA SER A 32 0.38 13.80 3.00
C SER A 32 1.18 12.58 2.58
N MET A 33 1.20 12.24 1.29
CA MET A 33 2.04 11.15 0.76
C MET A 33 3.53 11.40 1.02
N GLU A 34 4.03 12.61 0.75
CA GLU A 34 5.44 12.94 1.01
C GLU A 34 5.77 12.80 2.50
N ARG A 35 4.87 13.19 3.39
CA ARG A 35 5.06 13.01 4.83
C ARG A 35 5.12 11.52 5.20
N SER A 36 4.28 10.68 4.60
CA SER A 36 4.36 9.22 4.78
C SER A 36 5.70 8.66 4.29
N TYR A 37 6.16 9.12 3.13
CA TYR A 37 7.43 8.72 2.54
C TYR A 37 8.61 9.05 3.46
N GLN A 38 8.69 10.29 3.93
CA GLN A 38 9.73 10.73 4.87
C GLN A 38 9.65 9.99 6.20
N GLU A 39 8.44 9.68 6.69
CA GLU A 39 8.26 8.91 7.92
C GLU A 39 8.76 7.46 7.78
N ILE A 40 8.54 6.82 6.63
CA ILE A 40 9.07 5.48 6.36
C ILE A 40 10.60 5.51 6.34
N LEU A 41 11.21 6.49 5.67
CA LEU A 41 12.67 6.65 5.67
C LEU A 41 13.22 6.88 7.08
N HIS A 42 12.55 7.72 7.87
CA HIS A 42 12.93 7.95 9.26
C HIS A 42 12.86 6.67 10.10
N LEU A 43 11.78 5.89 9.95
CA LEU A 43 11.62 4.61 10.63
C LEU A 43 12.72 3.60 10.25
N LEU A 44 13.04 3.49 8.96
CA LEU A 44 14.14 2.62 8.51
C LEU A 44 15.47 3.02 9.12
N ALA A 45 15.73 4.33 9.26
CA ALA A 45 16.94 4.82 9.93
C ALA A 45 16.97 4.46 11.43
N LEU A 46 15.84 4.57 12.13
CA LEU A 46 15.75 4.15 13.53
C LEU A 46 15.98 2.65 13.72
N LEU A 47 15.62 1.84 12.72
CA LEU A 47 15.83 0.40 12.73
C LEU A 47 17.25 -0.02 12.28
N GLY A 48 18.07 0.92 11.78
CA GLY A 48 19.36 0.61 11.15
C GLY A 48 19.21 -0.20 9.86
N MET A 49 18.12 0.03 9.13
CA MET A 49 17.69 -0.70 7.93
C MET A 49 17.61 0.21 6.70
N GLU A 50 18.35 1.32 6.67
CA GLU A 50 18.40 2.22 5.54
C GLU A 50 18.76 1.46 4.26
N ASN A 51 18.01 1.71 3.18
CA ASN A 51 18.20 1.08 1.86
C ASN A 51 18.09 -0.46 1.84
N SER A 52 17.59 -1.10 2.92
CA SER A 52 17.37 -2.55 2.94
C SER A 52 16.28 -3.01 1.97
N VAL A 53 15.29 -2.14 1.73
CA VAL A 53 14.20 -2.34 0.77
C VAL A 53 13.91 -1.01 0.05
N PRO A 54 13.43 -1.02 -1.21
CA PRO A 54 13.00 0.19 -1.88
C PRO A 54 11.81 0.81 -1.14
N VAL A 55 11.86 2.13 -0.98
CA VAL A 55 10.73 2.94 -0.51
C VAL A 55 10.29 3.79 -1.69
N LEU A 56 9.01 3.71 -2.06
CA LEU A 56 8.48 4.33 -3.27
C LEU A 56 7.34 5.28 -2.94
N LYS A 57 7.17 6.30 -3.77
CA LYS A 57 6.08 7.26 -3.64
C LYS A 57 4.83 6.73 -4.33
N GLY A 58 3.79 6.50 -3.54
CA GLY A 58 2.46 6.23 -4.07
C GLY A 58 1.80 7.50 -4.61
N SER A 59 0.52 7.38 -4.95
CA SER A 59 -0.26 8.52 -5.42
C SER A 59 -0.30 9.64 -4.36
N PRO A 60 -0.13 10.93 -4.76
CA PRO A 60 -0.23 12.05 -3.84
C PRO A 60 -1.68 12.31 -3.36
N VAL A 61 -2.68 11.79 -4.08
CA VAL A 61 -4.10 12.06 -3.85
C VAL A 61 -4.96 10.81 -4.05
N ALA A 62 -6.20 10.86 -3.56
CA ALA A 62 -7.18 9.81 -3.83
C ALA A 62 -7.49 9.71 -5.32
N LEU A 63 -7.91 8.52 -5.77
CA LEU A 63 -8.41 8.32 -7.12
C LEU A 63 -9.55 9.31 -7.41
N THR A 64 -9.41 10.10 -8.48
CA THR A 64 -10.37 11.15 -8.83
C THR A 64 -11.50 10.66 -9.72
N ASP A 65 -11.24 9.62 -10.52
CA ASP A 65 -12.21 8.91 -11.36
C ASP A 65 -11.95 7.40 -11.25
N PRO A 66 -12.96 6.56 -10.94
CA PRO A 66 -12.80 5.12 -10.80
C PRO A 66 -12.32 4.39 -12.07
N LYS A 67 -12.32 5.04 -13.23
CA LYS A 67 -11.90 4.47 -14.52
C LYS A 67 -10.54 4.99 -15.00
N VAL A 68 -9.99 6.01 -14.35
CA VAL A 68 -8.74 6.66 -14.78
C VAL A 68 -7.67 6.39 -13.72
N PRO A 69 -6.56 5.71 -14.07
CA PRO A 69 -5.51 5.43 -13.09
C PRO A 69 -4.82 6.72 -12.64
N GLN A 70 -4.49 6.76 -11.35
CA GLN A 70 -3.61 7.78 -10.77
C GLN A 70 -2.18 7.22 -10.76
N LYS A 71 -1.44 7.41 -11.87
CA LYS A 71 -0.09 6.87 -12.03
C LYS A 71 0.84 7.33 -10.89
N SER A 72 1.67 6.40 -10.41
CA SER A 72 2.63 6.61 -9.32
C SER A 72 3.75 5.56 -9.40
N GLU A 73 4.87 5.83 -8.73
CA GLU A 73 5.95 4.83 -8.59
C GLU A 73 5.42 3.57 -7.91
N GLY A 74 4.54 3.74 -6.91
CA GLY A 74 3.89 2.63 -6.23
C GLY A 74 3.04 1.75 -7.14
N ALA A 75 2.21 2.34 -8.00
CA ALA A 75 1.37 1.60 -8.93
C ALA A 75 2.20 0.83 -9.96
N GLU A 76 3.25 1.45 -10.49
CA GLU A 76 4.18 0.82 -11.45
C GLU A 76 4.94 -0.34 -10.80
N PHE A 77 5.40 -0.17 -9.56
CA PHE A 77 6.08 -1.23 -8.83
C PHE A 77 5.19 -2.42 -8.52
N ILE A 78 3.91 -2.20 -8.19
CA ILE A 78 2.94 -3.29 -8.01
C ILE A 78 2.81 -4.10 -9.30
N ILE A 79 2.69 -3.43 -10.45
CA ILE A 79 2.62 -4.10 -11.76
C ILE A 79 3.88 -4.90 -12.01
N GLU A 80 5.06 -4.30 -11.82
CA GLU A 80 6.35 -4.98 -12.00
C GLU A 80 6.46 -6.24 -11.14
N GLN A 81 6.18 -6.12 -9.85
CA GLN A 81 6.26 -7.25 -8.91
C GLN A 81 5.25 -8.34 -9.27
N ALA A 82 4.03 -7.99 -9.68
CA ALA A 82 3.01 -8.97 -10.05
C ALA A 82 3.27 -9.65 -11.41
N LEU A 83 3.86 -8.94 -12.37
CA LEU A 83 4.25 -9.53 -13.66
C LEU A 83 5.45 -10.49 -13.52
N ALA A 84 6.24 -10.38 -12.45
CA ALA A 84 7.30 -11.32 -12.12
C ALA A 84 6.82 -12.59 -11.38
N LYS A 85 5.51 -12.71 -11.15
CA LYS A 85 4.86 -13.79 -10.38
C LYS A 85 3.81 -14.55 -11.21
N ASP A 86 3.24 -15.60 -10.63
CA ASP A 86 2.16 -16.40 -11.22
C ASP A 86 1.09 -16.81 -10.18
N GLU A 87 0.06 -17.53 -10.60
CA GLU A 87 -1.07 -17.96 -9.76
C GLU A 87 -0.66 -18.89 -8.60
N THR A 88 0.48 -19.58 -8.70
CA THR A 88 0.99 -20.53 -7.69
C THR A 88 1.97 -19.89 -6.71
N ASP A 89 2.59 -18.77 -7.08
CA ASP A 89 3.48 -17.95 -6.24
C ASP A 89 3.12 -16.45 -6.41
N PRO A 90 1.98 -15.99 -5.88
CA PRO A 90 1.55 -14.61 -6.07
C PRO A 90 2.35 -13.62 -5.20
N VAL A 91 2.41 -12.36 -5.61
CA VAL A 91 2.87 -11.28 -4.73
C VAL A 91 1.75 -10.85 -3.79
N TYR A 92 2.07 -10.64 -2.51
CA TYR A 92 1.11 -10.15 -1.53
C TYR A 92 1.30 -8.65 -1.33
N VAL A 93 0.23 -7.87 -1.49
CA VAL A 93 0.24 -6.42 -1.30
C VAL A 93 -0.69 -6.05 -0.14
N ALA A 94 -0.10 -5.60 0.96
CA ALA A 94 -0.82 -5.24 2.18
C ALA A 94 -1.04 -3.73 2.29
N TYR A 95 -2.29 -3.32 2.53
CA TYR A 95 -2.72 -1.93 2.67
C TYR A 95 -3.23 -1.65 4.09
N LEU A 96 -2.62 -0.66 4.74
CA LEU A 96 -3.08 -0.06 6.00
C LEU A 96 -3.67 1.35 5.80
N GLY A 97 -3.96 1.70 4.55
CA GLY A 97 -4.44 3.02 4.14
C GLY A 97 -5.27 2.95 2.85
N PRO A 98 -5.31 4.01 2.04
CA PRO A 98 -6.06 3.99 0.79
C PRO A 98 -5.44 3.02 -0.21
N VAL A 99 -6.30 2.41 -1.03
CA VAL A 99 -5.92 1.45 -2.09
C VAL A 99 -5.74 2.13 -3.45
N THR A 100 -5.44 3.43 -3.49
CA THR A 100 -5.32 4.21 -4.74
C THR A 100 -4.29 3.61 -5.68
N ASP A 101 -3.13 3.20 -5.16
CA ASP A 101 -2.07 2.59 -5.96
C ASP A 101 -2.47 1.21 -6.48
N MET A 102 -3.19 0.40 -5.70
CA MET A 102 -3.73 -0.89 -6.18
C MET A 102 -4.74 -0.69 -7.30
N ALA A 103 -5.69 0.22 -7.10
CA ALA A 103 -6.72 0.52 -8.08
C ALA A 103 -6.09 1.03 -9.38
N SER A 104 -5.09 1.92 -9.27
CA SER A 104 -4.37 2.45 -10.42
C SER A 104 -3.55 1.38 -11.13
N ALA A 105 -2.84 0.52 -10.39
CA ALA A 105 -2.11 -0.62 -10.95
C ALA A 105 -3.03 -1.55 -11.74
N TYR A 106 -4.20 -1.89 -11.18
CA TYR A 106 -5.18 -2.74 -11.85
C TYR A 106 -5.80 -2.08 -13.10
N LEU A 107 -6.07 -0.77 -13.05
CA LEU A 107 -6.55 0.00 -14.20
C LEU A 107 -5.50 0.11 -15.31
N MET A 108 -4.22 0.08 -14.97
CA MET A 108 -3.10 0.14 -15.91
C MET A 108 -2.78 -1.22 -16.52
N GLU A 109 -2.84 -2.31 -15.75
CA GLU A 109 -2.59 -3.67 -16.21
C GLU A 109 -3.51 -4.66 -15.49
N SER A 110 -4.66 -4.98 -16.07
CA SER A 110 -5.68 -5.82 -15.41
C SER A 110 -5.27 -7.29 -15.21
N ASN A 111 -4.31 -7.81 -15.98
CA ASN A 111 -3.91 -9.22 -15.89
C ASN A 111 -3.17 -9.55 -14.59
N ILE A 112 -2.63 -8.54 -13.89
CA ILE A 112 -1.90 -8.73 -12.63
C ILE A 112 -2.78 -9.35 -11.53
N SER A 113 -4.11 -9.26 -11.66
CA SER A 113 -5.07 -9.81 -10.68
C SER A 113 -4.96 -11.31 -10.45
N ARG A 114 -4.35 -12.06 -11.37
CA ARG A 114 -4.09 -13.50 -11.22
C ARG A 114 -2.82 -13.80 -10.44
N ASN A 115 -1.89 -12.83 -10.40
CA ASN A 115 -0.53 -13.03 -9.88
C ASN A 115 -0.30 -12.32 -8.55
N LEU A 116 -1.36 -11.77 -7.94
CA LEU A 116 -1.26 -11.04 -6.68
C LEU A 116 -2.44 -11.30 -5.74
N VAL A 117 -2.19 -11.11 -4.45
CA VAL A 117 -3.20 -11.13 -3.39
C VAL A 117 -3.17 -9.77 -2.68
N THR A 118 -4.31 -9.10 -2.60
CA THR A 118 -4.45 -7.84 -1.85
C THR A 118 -5.01 -8.11 -0.45
N LEU A 119 -4.27 -7.69 0.57
CA LEU A 119 -4.71 -7.68 1.97
C LEU A 119 -5.02 -6.23 2.34
N TRP A 120 -6.24 -5.92 2.77
CA TRP A 120 -6.61 -4.54 3.06
C TRP A 120 -7.30 -4.40 4.41
N ILE A 121 -6.70 -3.60 5.29
CA ILE A 121 -7.33 -3.14 6.52
C ILE A 121 -8.08 -1.84 6.18
N GLY A 122 -9.30 -2.01 5.70
CA GLY A 122 -10.21 -0.93 5.32
C GLY A 122 -11.66 -1.26 5.67
N GLY A 123 -12.52 -0.25 5.65
CA GLY A 123 -13.92 -0.38 5.98
C GLY A 123 -14.75 0.74 5.39
N LEU A 124 -16.07 0.54 5.36
CA LEU A 124 -17.00 1.53 4.86
C LEU A 124 -17.05 2.76 5.77
N ALA A 125 -17.18 3.95 5.17
CA ALA A 125 -17.57 5.15 5.90
C ALA A 125 -18.99 4.95 6.47
N ALA A 126 -19.25 5.48 7.68
CA ALA A 126 -20.40 5.22 8.55
C ALA A 126 -21.83 5.40 7.99
N ASN A 127 -22.02 5.70 6.70
CA ASN A 127 -23.33 5.86 6.06
C ASN A 127 -23.85 4.62 5.33
N SER A 128 -23.12 3.51 5.32
CA SER A 128 -23.64 2.21 4.87
C SER A 128 -24.20 1.46 6.07
N ILE A 129 -25.51 1.23 6.09
CA ILE A 129 -26.19 0.48 7.15
C ILE A 129 -25.73 -0.98 7.11
N LEU A 130 -24.75 -1.32 7.93
CA LEU A 130 -24.52 -2.65 8.45
C LEU A 130 -24.12 -2.47 9.91
N ILE A 131 -24.86 -3.10 10.81
CA ILE A 131 -24.50 -3.16 12.23
C ILE A 131 -23.18 -3.93 12.30
N PRO A 132 -22.05 -3.30 12.67
CA PRO A 132 -20.79 -4.02 12.74
C PRO A 132 -20.88 -5.07 13.87
N PRO A 133 -20.28 -6.27 13.70
CA PRO A 133 -20.19 -7.24 14.78
C PRO A 133 -19.39 -6.64 15.96
N ALA A 134 -19.78 -6.99 17.18
CA ALA A 134 -18.98 -6.66 18.34
C ALA A 134 -17.70 -7.51 18.34
N PHE A 135 -16.54 -6.86 18.40
CA PHE A 135 -15.25 -7.50 18.61
C PHE A 135 -14.64 -6.96 19.91
N ILE A 136 -14.00 -7.84 20.68
CA ILE A 136 -13.13 -7.50 21.79
C ILE A 136 -11.72 -7.88 21.34
N PHE A 137 -10.76 -6.95 21.50
CA PHE A 137 -9.33 -7.21 21.29
C PHE A 137 -8.73 -7.92 22.50
#